data_AF-A0A6I3GWJ7-F1
#
_entry.id   AF-A0A6I3GWJ7-F1
#
_cell.length_a   1.000
_cell.length_b   1.000
_cell.length_c   1.000
_cell.angle_alpha   90.00
_cell.angle_beta   90.00
_cell.angle_gamma   90.00
#
_symmetry.space_group_name_H-M   'P 1'
#
loop_
_entity.id
_entity.type
_entity.pdbx_description
1 polymer ?
#
loop_
_entity_poly.entity_id
_entity_poly.type
_entity_poly.pdbx_seq_one_letter_code
_entity_poly.pdbx_strand_id
1 'polypeptide(L)' 'MMEFQPVAKKGIKVPKFSQVPKHIAIVMDGNGRWANKRGLPRVEGHKAGEAALLDVVAGAIEAGVSE' A
#
# COMPACT_ATOMS: atom_id res chain seq x y z
N MET A 1 20.11 -0.14 -2.40
CA MET A 1 18.98 -1.09 -2.47
C MET A 1 18.26 -1.01 -1.14
N MET A 2 17.03 -0.50 -1.10
CA MET A 2 16.26 -0.46 0.14
C MET A 2 15.86 -1.90 0.50
N GLU A 3 16.00 -2.25 1.77
CA GLU A 3 15.57 -3.54 2.31
C GLU A 3 14.07 -3.69 2.08
N PHE A 4 13.69 -4.73 1.32
CA PHE A 4 12.30 -5.09 1.11
C PHE A 4 11.66 -5.39 2.48
N GLN A 5 10.75 -4.52 2.93
CA GLN A 5 9.97 -4.78 4.12
C GLN A 5 8.94 -5.86 3.78
N PRO A 6 8.91 -7.00 4.49
CA PRO A 6 7.95 -8.05 4.20
C PRO A 6 6.54 -7.51 4.37
N VAL A 7 5.75 -7.65 3.31
CA VAL A 7 4.41 -7.05 3.23
C VAL A 7 3.41 -7.75 4.15
N ALA A 8 3.63 -9.03 4.45
CA ALA A 8 2.82 -9.80 5.39
C ALA A 8 3.02 -9.29 6.83
N LYS A 9 2.00 -8.64 7.39
CA LYS A 9 1.99 -8.19 8.79
C LYS A 9 1.63 -9.35 9.73
N LYS A 10 2.65 -9.96 10.34
CA LYS A 10 2.47 -11.01 11.35
C LYS A 10 1.49 -10.57 12.44
N GLY A 11 0.46 -11.38 12.68
CA GLY A 11 -0.52 -11.16 13.75
C GLY A 11 -1.73 -10.31 13.37
N ILE A 12 -1.79 -9.77 12.14
CA ILE A 12 -3.00 -9.11 11.65
C ILE A 12 -3.93 -10.16 11.04
N LYS A 13 -5.18 -10.18 11.50
CA LYS A 13 -6.23 -11.04 10.94
C LYS A 13 -6.99 -10.25 9.88
N VAL A 14 -6.96 -10.74 8.64
CA VAL A 14 -7.71 -10.16 7.52
C VAL A 14 -9.21 -10.13 7.87
N PRO A 15 -9.90 -8.99 7.64
CA PRO A 15 -11.34 -8.93 7.83
C PRO A 15 -12.06 -9.96 6.95
N LYS A 16 -13.14 -10.55 7.47
CA LYS A 16 -14.01 -11.39 6.64
C LYS A 16 -14.96 -10.49 5.86
N PHE A 17 -14.86 -10.55 4.53
CA PHE A 17 -15.77 -9.85 3.63
C PHE A 17 -16.87 -10.81 3.16
N SER A 18 -18.12 -10.36 3.15
CA SER A 18 -19.25 -11.14 2.61
C SER A 18 -19.18 -11.27 1.08
N GLN A 19 -18.59 -10.27 0.43
CA GLN A 19 -18.29 -10.23 -1.01
C GLN A 19 -16.97 -9.50 -1.23
N VAL A 20 -16.18 -9.98 -2.18
CA VAL A 20 -14.90 -9.39 -2.56
C VAL A 20 -14.97 -9.01 -4.04
N PRO A 21 -14.68 -7.75 -4.43
CA PRO A 21 -14.64 -7.36 -5.82
C PRO A 21 -13.50 -8.10 -6.54
N LYS A 22 -13.73 -8.47 -7.79
CA LYS A 22 -12.70 -9.13 -8.61
C LYS A 22 -11.54 -8.19 -8.93
N HIS A 23 -11.86 -6.95 -9.29
CA HIS A 23 -10.90 -5.94 -9.74
C HIS A 23 -11.06 -4.63 -8.95
N ILE A 24 -9.93 -4.04 -8.52
CA ILE A 24 -9.91 -2.72 -7.86
C ILE A 24 -8.89 -1.81 -8.55
N ALA A 25 -9.36 -0.64 -8.99
CA ALA A 25 -8.48 0.43 -9.47
C ALA A 25 -8.34 1.53 -8.42
N ILE A 26 -7.10 1.95 -8.12
CA ILE A 26 -6.79 2.98 -7.12
C ILE A 26 -5.91 4.07 -7.74
N VAL A 27 -6.31 5.33 -7.58
CA VAL A 27 -5.45 6.48 -7.86
C VAL A 27 -4.68 6.84 -6.59
N MET A 28 -3.40 6.49 -6.54
CA MET A 28 -2.53 6.85 -5.41
C MET A 28 -2.02 8.28 -5.57
N ASP A 29 -2.75 9.24 -4.99
CA ASP A 29 -2.33 10.65 -4.91
C ASP A 29 -1.81 11.01 -3.51
N GLY A 30 -0.99 12.06 -3.46
CA GLY A 30 -0.61 12.71 -2.20
C GLY A 30 0.84 12.53 -1.79
N ASN A 31 1.65 11.75 -2.51
CA ASN A 31 3.07 11.53 -2.21
C ASN A 31 3.86 12.83 -2.04
N GLY A 32 3.66 13.80 -2.94
CA GLY A 32 4.29 15.12 -2.84
C GLY A 32 3.79 15.92 -1.62
N ARG A 33 2.49 15.88 -1.31
CA ARG A 33 1.93 16.54 -0.11
C ARG A 33 2.44 15.88 1.16
N TRP A 34 2.60 14.56 1.17
CA TRP A 34 3.13 13.78 2.28
C TRP A 34 4.59 14.17 2.60
N ALA A 35 5.42 14.33 1.56
CA ALA A 35 6.81 14.76 1.69
C ALA A 35 6.90 16.22 2.17
N ASN A 36 6.15 17.12 1.54
CA ASN A 36 6.15 18.55 1.89
C ASN A 36 5.75 18.79 3.35
N LYS A 37 4.71 18.09 3.85
CA LYS A 37 4.28 18.19 5.25
C LYS A 37 5.34 17.76 6.26
N ARG A 38 6.37 17.02 5.81
CA ARG A 38 7.48 16.51 6.63
C ARG A 38 8.80 17.22 6.36
N GLY A 39 8.80 18.26 5.52
CA GLY A 39 10.03 18.95 5.10
C GLY A 39 10.98 18.06 4.29
N LEU A 40 10.46 17.00 3.66
CA LEU A 40 11.26 16.03 2.91
C LEU A 40 11.27 16.35 1.40
N PRO A 41 12.33 15.94 0.67
CA PRO A 41 12.34 15.97 -0.79
C PRO A 41 11.21 15.11 -1.39
N ARG A 42 10.71 15.49 -2.57
CA ARG A 42 9.66 14.73 -3.29
C ARG A 42 9.98 13.25 -3.50
N VAL A 43 11.26 12.92 -3.73
CA VAL A 43 11.72 11.54 -3.91
C VAL A 43 11.38 10.65 -2.70
N GLU A 44 11.44 11.19 -1.48
CA GLU A 44 11.05 10.44 -0.28
C GLU A 44 9.54 10.17 -0.24
N GLY A 45 8.73 11.09 -0.77
CA GLY A 45 7.30 10.86 -0.97
C GLY A 45 7.03 9.73 -1.96
N HIS A 46 7.80 9.62 -3.04
CA HIS A 46 7.67 8.51 -3.98
C HIS A 46 8.03 7.17 -3.36
N LYS A 47 9.14 7.10 -2.60
CA LYS A 47 9.55 5.88 -1.88
C LYS A 47 8.51 5.44 -0.85
N ALA A 48 7.95 6.39 -0.10
CA ALA A 48 6.85 6.11 0.83
C ALA A 48 5.59 5.61 0.09
N GLY A 49 5.30 6.18 -1.08
CA GLY A 49 4.21 5.74 -1.95
C GLY A 49 4.40 4.32 -2.48
N GLU A 50 5.63 3.93 -2.83
CA GLU A 50 5.96 2.56 -3.24
C GLU A 50 5.73 1.55 -2.12
N ALA A 51 6.20 1.85 -0.90
CA ALA A 51 5.93 1.01 0.26
C ALA A 51 4.42 0.87 0.55
N ALA A 52 3.66 1.96 0.43
CA ALA A 52 2.21 1.94 0.60
C ALA A 52 1.50 1.12 -0.49
N LEU A 53 1.95 1.21 -1.75
CA LEU A 53 1.44 0.40 -2.86
C LEU A 53 1.58 -1.09 -2.55
N LEU A 54 2.78 -1.51 -2.14
CA LEU A 54 3.05 -2.91 -1.85
C LEU A 54 2.14 -3.41 -0.71
N ASP A 55 2.01 -2.64 0.38
CA ASP A 55 1.11 -2.96 1.50
C ASP A 55 -0.35 -3.14 1.07
N VAL A 56 -0.85 -2.25 0.21
CA VAL A 56 -2.21 -2.34 -0.33
C VAL A 56 -2.38 -3.58 -1.21
N VAL A 57 -1.42 -3.87 -2.09
CA VAL A 57 -1.48 -5.04 -2.99
C VAL A 57 -1.49 -6.34 -2.19
N ALA A 58 -0.63 -6.49 -1.18
CA ALA A 58 -0.66 -7.70 -0.35
C ALA A 58 -1.96 -7.84 0.42
N GLY A 59 -2.47 -6.74 1.00
CA GLY A 59 -3.76 -6.75 1.67
C GLY A 59 -4.92 -7.13 0.74
N ALA A 60 -4.90 -6.67 -0.52
CA ALA A 60 -5.91 -7.02 -1.52
C ALA A 60 -5.86 -8.51 -1.88
N ILE A 61 -4.65 -9.06 -2.08
CA ILE A 61 -4.45 -10.50 -2.33
C ILE A 61 -4.94 -11.33 -1.13
N GLU A 62 -4.56 -10.95 0.09
CA GLU A 62 -4.98 -11.62 1.32
C GLU A 62 -6.51 -11.55 1.53
N ALA A 63 -7.15 -10.46 1.08
CA ALA A 63 -8.60 -10.30 1.10
C ALA A 63 -9.34 -11.09 0.01
N GLY A 64 -8.64 -11.62 -1.00
CA GLY A 64 -9.21 -12.41 -2.08
C GLY A 64 -9.55 -11.63 -3.36
N VAL A 65 -9.00 -10.43 -3.55
CA VAL A 65 -9.07 -9.70 -4.82
C VAL A 65 -8.23 -10.43 -5.85
N SER A 66 -8.73 -10.57 -7.08
CA SER A 66 -8.12 -11.43 -8.12
C SER A 66 -7.47 -10.65 -9.27
N GLU A 67 -7.78 -9.36 -9.42
CA GLU A 67 -7.34 -8.48 -10.50
C GLU A 67 -7.04 -7.06 -10.00
#